data_AF-A0A917QRQ9-F1
#
_entry.id   AF-A0A917QRQ9-F1
#
_cell.length_a   1.000
_cell.length_b   1.000
_cell.length_c   1.000
_cell.angle_alpha   90.00
_cell.angle_beta   90.00
_cell.angle_gamma   90.00
#
_symmetry.space_group_name_H-M   'P 1'
#
loop_
_entity.id
_entity.type
_entity.pdbx_description
1 polymer ?
#
loop_
_entity_poly.entity_id
_entity_poly.type
_entity_poly.pdbx_seq_one_letter_code
_entity_poly.pdbx_strand_id
1 'polypeptide(L)'
;MTTRQASRTRWRFPIAVAAGALVAAAGLLWLWCMYIALRSRLSTDPLTDPHGYELIAGTVPALPAAAVVALAVPFIVAPGPGRARLAKTVATPLVALTALSLIALFAT
;
A
#
# COMPACT_ATOMS: atom_id res chain seq x y z
N MET A 1 40.73 -3.38 -9.02
CA MET A 1 39.28 -3.12 -8.83
C MET A 1 38.74 -4.18 -7.89
N THR A 2 38.24 -3.75 -6.75
CA THR A 2 38.18 -4.52 -5.50
C THR A 2 36.92 -5.39 -5.40
N THR A 3 37.11 -6.63 -4.96
CA THR A 3 36.10 -7.69 -4.73
C THR A 3 34.87 -7.27 -3.91
N ARG A 4 34.92 -6.13 -3.20
CA ARG A 4 33.79 -5.51 -2.47
C ARG A 4 32.65 -5.00 -3.36
N GLN A 5 32.90 -4.61 -4.61
CA GLN A 5 31.82 -4.13 -5.50
C GLN A 5 30.94 -5.27 -6.02
N ALA A 6 31.50 -6.47 -6.22
CA ALA A 6 30.78 -7.63 -6.72
C ALA A 6 29.84 -8.27 -5.69
N SER A 7 30.11 -8.15 -4.38
CA SER A 7 29.21 -8.68 -3.35
C SER A 7 27.97 -7.82 -3.13
N ARG A 8 28.08 -6.50 -3.31
CA ARG A 8 26.96 -5.54 -3.17
C ARG A 8 25.88 -5.73 -4.24
N THR A 9 26.20 -6.27 -5.41
CA THR A 9 25.21 -6.54 -6.48
C THR A 9 24.44 -7.82 -6.27
N ARG A 10 25.04 -8.87 -5.68
CA ARG A 10 24.37 -10.16 -5.43
C ARG A 10 23.17 -10.05 -4.49
N TRP A 11 23.24 -9.25 -3.44
CA TRP A 11 22.14 -9.07 -2.48
C TRP A 11 21.03 -8.14 -2.95
N ARG A 12 21.25 -7.37 -4.03
CA ARG A 12 20.25 -6.41 -4.51
C ARG A 12 19.06 -7.08 -5.16
N PHE A 13 19.28 -8.17 -5.89
CA PHE A 13 18.21 -8.93 -6.52
C PHE A 13 17.23 -9.53 -5.50
N PRO A 14 17.66 -10.29 -4.48
CA PRO A 14 16.73 -10.84 -3.49
C PRO A 14 16.03 -9.74 -2.67
N ILE A 15 16.70 -8.63 -2.37
CA ILE A 15 16.07 -7.48 -1.70
C ILE A 15 14.96 -6.86 -2.57
N ALA A 16 15.23 -6.67 -3.87
CA ALA A 16 14.24 -6.10 -4.79
C ALA A 16 13.03 -7.02 -4.96
N VAL A 17 13.25 -8.34 -5.06
CA VAL A 17 12.17 -9.35 -5.15
C VAL A 17 11.35 -9.38 -3.86
N ALA A 18 12.00 -9.40 -2.69
CA ALA A 18 11.31 -9.38 -1.41
C ALA A 18 10.52 -8.09 -1.20
N ALA A 19 11.09 -6.93 -1.57
CA ALA A 19 10.40 -5.65 -1.54
C ALA A 19 9.20 -5.63 -2.50
N GLY A 20 9.35 -6.17 -3.71
CA GLY A 20 8.27 -6.29 -4.68
C GLY A 20 7.12 -7.17 -4.16
N ALA A 21 7.44 -8.32 -3.58
CA ALA A 21 6.46 -9.21 -2.96
C ALA A 21 5.74 -8.55 -1.78
N LEU A 22 6.47 -7.84 -0.92
CA LEU A 22 5.90 -7.11 0.21
C LEU A 22 4.97 -6.00 -0.25
N VAL A 23 5.37 -5.23 -1.26
CA VAL A 23 4.56 -4.17 -1.86
C VAL A 23 3.29 -4.74 -2.49
N ALA A 24 3.39 -5.86 -3.21
CA ALA A 24 2.23 -6.50 -3.82
C ALA A 24 1.25 -7.03 -2.75
N ALA A 25 1.76 -7.73 -1.73
CA ALA A 25 0.94 -8.26 -0.65
C ALA A 25 0.26 -7.14 0.17
N ALA A 26 1.02 -6.11 0.55
CA ALA A 26 0.47 -4.96 1.27
C ALA A 26 -0.50 -4.15 0.40
N GLY A 27 -0.25 -4.02 -0.90
CA GLY A 27 -1.14 -3.36 -1.84
C GLY A 27 -2.47 -4.10 -2.01
N LEU A 28 -2.43 -5.44 -2.11
CA LEU A 28 -3.62 -6.28 -2.16
C LEU A 28 -4.42 -6.18 -0.85
N LEU A 29 -3.74 -6.23 0.30
CA LEU A 29 -4.37 -6.04 1.60
C LEU A 29 -5.05 -4.67 1.68
N TRP A 30 -4.38 -3.61 1.25
CA TRP A 30 -4.97 -2.26 1.18
C TRP A 30 -6.22 -2.22 0.31
N LEU A 31 -6.15 -2.82 -0.89
CA LEU A 31 -7.28 -2.88 -1.82
C LEU A 31 -8.49 -3.61 -1.21
N TRP A 32 -8.22 -4.73 -0.54
CA TRP A 32 -9.22 -5.53 0.15
C TRP A 32 -9.89 -4.77 1.29
N CYS A 33 -9.09 -4.07 2.09
CA CYS A 33 -9.57 -3.24 3.20
C CYS A 33 -10.47 -2.09 2.69
N MET A 34 -10.07 -1.41 1.62
CA MET A 34 -10.88 -0.36 0.98
C MET A 34 -12.18 -0.92 0.40
N TYR A 35 -12.14 -2.11 -0.21
CA TYR A 35 -13.33 -2.79 -0.71
C TYR A 35 -14.33 -3.08 0.40
N ILE A 36 -13.89 -3.63 1.54
CA ILE A 36 -14.77 -3.90 2.69
C ILE A 36 -15.39 -2.59 3.20
N ALA A 37 -14.58 -1.54 3.39
CA ALA A 37 -15.08 -0.26 3.89
C ALA A 37 -16.11 0.38 2.96
N LEU A 38 -15.86 0.38 1.65
CA LEU A 38 -16.81 0.90 0.66
C LEU A 38 -18.07 0.03 0.57
N ARG A 39 -17.94 -1.30 0.65
CA ARG A 39 -19.08 -2.23 0.60
C ARG A 39 -20.02 -2.02 1.79
N SER A 40 -19.47 -1.91 2.99
CA SER A 40 -20.23 -1.60 4.20
C SER A 40 -20.96 -0.26 4.06
N ARG A 41 -20.28 0.79 3.58
CA ARG A 41 -20.87 2.13 3.45
C ARG A 41 -21.92 2.25 2.36
N LEU A 42 -21.72 1.58 1.23
CA LEU A 42 -22.61 1.66 0.06
C LEU A 42 -23.73 0.61 0.09
N SER A 43 -23.74 -0.29 1.08
CA SER A 43 -24.81 -1.26 1.26
C SER A 43 -26.12 -0.57 1.60
N THR A 44 -27.18 -0.90 0.87
CA THR A 44 -28.56 -0.52 1.21
C THR A 44 -29.25 -1.53 2.13
N ASP A 45 -28.63 -2.70 2.32
CA ASP A 45 -29.13 -3.74 3.23
C ASP A 45 -28.62 -3.47 4.66
N PRO A 46 -29.52 -3.24 5.64
CA PRO A 46 -29.15 -3.01 7.03
C PRO A 46 -28.54 -4.24 7.72
N LEU A 47 -28.64 -5.44 7.14
CA LEU A 47 -28.04 -6.67 7.67
C LEU A 47 -26.56 -6.84 7.27
N THR A 48 -26.06 -6.09 6.29
CA THR A 48 -24.67 -6.21 5.80
C THR A 48 -23.65 -5.76 6.84
N ASP A 49 -23.90 -4.63 7.53
CA ASP A 49 -23.04 -4.15 8.60
C ASP A 49 -23.87 -3.41 9.67
N PRO A 50 -24.64 -4.15 10.49
CA PRO A 50 -25.56 -3.55 11.47
C PRO A 50 -24.85 -2.75 12.57
N HIS A 51 -23.54 -2.93 12.73
CA HIS A 51 -22.76 -2.31 13.81
C HIS A 51 -21.64 -1.39 13.30
N GLY A 52 -21.39 -1.31 11.99
CA GLY A 52 -20.27 -0.54 11.43
C GLY A 52 -18.90 -1.22 11.60
N TYR A 53 -18.84 -2.50 11.96
CA TYR A 53 -17.58 -3.19 12.23
C TYR A 53 -16.77 -3.41 10.96
N GLU A 54 -17.43 -3.67 9.85
CA GLU A 54 -16.75 -3.83 8.56
C GLU A 54 -16.12 -2.50 8.11
N LEU A 55 -16.78 -1.37 8.39
CA LEU A 55 -16.23 -0.03 8.13
C LEU A 55 -14.92 0.21 8.90
N ILE A 56 -14.89 -0.12 10.20
CA ILE A 56 -13.70 0.03 11.05
C ILE A 56 -12.61 -0.97 10.64
N ALA A 57 -13.01 -2.22 10.40
CA ALA A 57 -12.11 -3.29 9.98
C ALA A 57 -11.52 -3.05 8.58
N GLY A 58 -12.17 -2.27 7.72
CA GLY A 58 -11.62 -1.86 6.43
C GLY A 58 -10.76 -0.59 6.50
N THR A 59 -11.08 0.37 7.37
CA THR A 59 -10.36 1.66 7.42
C THR A 59 -9.06 1.60 8.22
N VAL A 60 -9.10 1.00 9.41
CA VAL A 60 -7.97 0.96 10.35
C VAL A 60 -6.75 0.22 9.77
N PRO A 61 -6.87 -1.00 9.22
CA PRO A 61 -5.71 -1.70 8.66
C PRO A 61 -5.29 -1.19 7.28
N ALA A 62 -6.12 -0.43 6.57
CA ALA A 62 -5.71 0.16 5.29
C ALA A 62 -4.60 1.21 5.47
N LEU A 63 -4.61 2.00 6.54
CA LEU A 63 -3.56 2.99 6.80
C LEU A 63 -2.15 2.37 6.92
N PRO A 64 -1.90 1.37 7.80
CA PRO A 64 -0.61 0.72 7.88
C PRO A 64 -0.27 -0.05 6.60
N ALA A 65 -1.25 -0.66 5.91
CA ALA A 65 -1.01 -1.32 4.63
C ALA A 65 -0.50 -0.34 3.55
N ALA A 66 -1.12 0.83 3.43
CA ALA A 66 -0.67 1.90 2.54
C ALA A 66 0.71 2.42 2.92
N ALA A 67 0.99 2.58 4.22
CA ALA A 67 2.29 3.00 4.71
C ALA A 67 3.39 1.99 4.34
N VAL A 68 3.14 0.69 4.50
CA VAL A 68 4.07 -0.38 4.10
C VAL A 68 4.36 -0.30 2.61
N VAL A 69 3.33 -0.14 1.76
CA VAL A 69 3.52 0.04 0.31
C VAL A 69 4.40 1.25 0.02
N ALA A 70 4.05 2.43 0.56
CA ALA A 70 4.78 3.66 0.30
C ALA A 70 6.27 3.58 0.72
N LEU A 71 6.55 2.93 1.85
CA LEU A 71 7.90 2.76 2.38
C LEU A 71 8.69 1.67 1.67
N ALA A 72 8.05 0.59 1.21
CA ALA A 72 8.72 -0.56 0.59
C ALA A 72 8.97 -0.40 -0.92
N VAL A 73 8.10 0.34 -1.64
CA VAL A 73 8.25 0.66 -3.08
C VAL A 73 9.67 1.12 -3.49
N PRO A 74 10.33 2.07 -2.79
CA PRO A 74 11.66 2.52 -3.19
C PRO A 74 12.73 1.43 -3.13
N PHE A 75 12.51 0.31 -2.44
CA PHE A 75 13.46 -0.79 -2.36
C PHE A 75 13.38 -1.77 -3.54
N ILE A 76 12.36 -1.65 -4.39
CA ILE A 76 12.23 -2.42 -5.65
C ILE A 76 13.33 -2.03 -6.65
N VAL A 77 13.77 -0.77 -6.62
CA VAL A 77 14.72 -0.21 -7.60
C VAL A 77 16.06 0.11 -6.94
N ALA A 78 17.11 0.02 -7.75
CA ALA A 78 18.46 0.46 -7.41
C ALA A 78 18.49 1.88 -6.79
N PRO A 79 19.40 2.16 -5.83
CA PRO A 79 19.64 3.52 -5.36
C PRO A 79 20.04 4.43 -6.54
N GLY A 80 19.29 5.51 -6.73
CA GLY A 80 19.48 6.45 -7.83
C GLY A 80 18.26 7.36 -8.05
N PRO A 81 18.31 8.29 -9.01
CA PRO A 81 17.21 9.22 -9.28
C PRO A 81 15.88 8.52 -9.63
N GLY A 82 15.94 7.32 -10.22
CA GLY A 82 14.76 6.49 -10.50
C GLY A 82 14.01 6.02 -9.25
N ARG A 83 14.70 5.85 -8.12
CA ARG A 83 14.09 5.41 -6.85
C ARG A 83 13.17 6.47 -6.25
N ALA A 84 13.62 7.73 -6.24
CA ALA A 84 12.82 8.85 -5.76
C ALA A 84 11.62 9.12 -6.69
N ARG A 85 11.82 8.96 -8.01
CA ARG A 85 10.74 9.08 -8.99
C ARG A 85 9.69 8.00 -8.78
N LEU A 86 10.10 6.74 -8.65
CA LEU A 86 9.19 5.61 -8.41
C LEU A 86 8.39 5.80 -7.11
N ALA A 87 9.08 6.17 -6.03
CA ALA A 87 8.44 6.43 -4.75
C ALA A 87 7.37 7.53 -4.87
N LYS A 88 7.67 8.65 -5.53
CA LYS A 88 6.66 9.70 -5.78
C LYS A 88 5.51 9.20 -6.66
N THR A 89 5.78 8.50 -7.75
CA THR A 89 4.73 8.04 -8.67
C THR A 89 3.78 7.02 -8.05
N VAL A 90 4.19 6.27 -7.02
CA VAL A 90 3.34 5.30 -6.32
C VAL A 90 2.74 5.88 -5.06
N ALA A 91 3.52 6.60 -4.25
CA ALA A 91 3.03 7.17 -2.99
C ALA A 91 1.97 8.25 -3.23
N THR A 92 2.13 9.10 -4.25
CA THR A 92 1.15 10.16 -4.55
C THR A 92 -0.24 9.61 -4.86
N PRO A 93 -0.44 8.68 -5.82
CA PRO A 93 -1.78 8.12 -6.05
C PRO A 93 -2.27 7.29 -4.87
N LEU A 94 -1.40 6.57 -4.17
CA LEU A 94 -1.80 5.78 -2.99
C LEU A 94 -2.37 6.69 -1.88
N VAL A 95 -1.69 7.80 -1.59
CA VAL A 95 -2.16 8.80 -0.62
C VAL A 95 -3.45 9.46 -1.12
N ALA A 96 -3.52 9.86 -2.40
CA ALA A 96 -4.71 10.49 -2.96
C ALA A 96 -5.93 9.56 -2.90
N LEU A 97 -5.78 8.29 -3.28
CA LEU A 97 -6.86 7.30 -3.23
C LEU A 97 -7.27 6.97 -1.80
N THR A 98 -6.31 6.86 -0.88
CA THR A 98 -6.60 6.65 0.54
C THR A 98 -7.37 7.85 1.11
N ALA A 99 -6.92 9.08 0.83
CA ALA A 99 -7.59 10.29 1.27
C ALA A 99 -9.00 10.42 0.68
N LEU A 100 -9.16 10.20 -0.63
CA LEU A 100 -10.47 10.20 -1.29
C LEU A 100 -11.42 9.18 -0.68
N SER A 101 -10.93 7.98 -0.38
CA SER A 101 -11.74 6.92 0.24
C SER A 101 -12.17 7.33 1.65
N LEU A 102 -11.27 7.90 2.46
CA LEU A 102 -11.62 8.42 3.78
C LEU A 102 -12.63 9.58 3.69
N ILE A 103 -12.45 10.51 2.76
CA ILE A 103 -13.42 11.59 2.52
C ILE A 103 -14.78 10.99 2.17
N ALA A 104 -14.84 10.03 1.24
CA ALA A 104 -16.10 9.39 0.86
C ALA A 104 -16.78 8.67 2.04
N LEU A 105 -16.02 8.17 3.01
CA LEU A 105 -16.54 7.50 4.21
C LEU A 105 -17.04 8.47 5.28
N PHE A 106 -16.46 9.68 5.38
CA PHE A 106 -16.74 10.63 6.47
C PHE A 106 -17.45 11.93 6.05
N ALA A 107 -17.54 12.25 4.75
CA ALA A 107 -18.12 13.51 4.26
C ALA A 107 -19.66 13.47 4.05
N THR A 108 -20.33 12.50 4.66
CA THR A 108 -21.79 12.29 4.62
C THR A 108 -22.33 12.23 6.04
#